data_AF-A0A5E7UIT6-F1
#
_entry.id   AF-A0A5E7UIT6-F1
#
_cell.length_a   1.000
_cell.length_b   1.000
_cell.length_c   1.000
_cell.angle_alpha   90.00
_cell.angle_beta   90.00
_cell.angle_gamma   90.00
#
_symmetry.space_group_name_H-M   'P 1'
#
loop_
_entity.id
_entity.type
_entity.pdbx_description
1 polymer ?
#
loop_
_entity_poly.entity_id
_entity_poly.type
_entity_poly.pdbx_seq_one_letter_code
_entity_poly.pdbx_strand_id
1 'polypeptide(L)'
;MLNETDTVGQTFKRAFRRVDGVTMYVFWAIWLGLTTWALFDPVPLRMPAWIPFLIGLVSPFLYIFFGVMRSPGLLTALIIVFFNVKFLSVFI
;
A
#
# COMPACT_ATOMS: atom_id res chain seq x y z
N MET A 1 25.88 -10.45 -0.78
CA MET A 1 25.95 -8.97 -0.83
C MET A 1 25.31 -8.54 -2.13
N LEU A 2 24.29 -7.69 -2.09
CA LEU A 2 23.61 -7.21 -3.30
C LEU A 2 24.56 -6.31 -4.10
N ASN A 3 24.64 -6.57 -5.40
CA ASN A 3 25.57 -6.00 -6.38
C ASN A 3 25.70 -4.48 -6.25
N GLU A 4 26.92 -3.94 -6.18
CA GLU A 4 27.17 -2.50 -5.99
C GLU A 4 26.75 -1.64 -7.20
N THR A 5 26.47 -2.28 -8.33
CA THR A 5 25.94 -1.64 -9.55
C THR A 5 24.41 -1.53 -9.58
N ASP A 6 23.71 -2.08 -8.57
CA ASP A 6 22.25 -2.04 -8.49
C ASP A 6 21.74 -0.67 -8.01
N THR A 7 21.78 0.28 -8.92
CA THR A 7 21.27 1.64 -8.73
C THR A 7 19.76 1.66 -8.47
N VAL A 8 19.04 0.66 -9.00
CA VAL A 8 17.60 0.49 -8.80
C VAL A 8 17.34 0.04 -7.37
N GLY A 9 18.00 -1.02 -6.90
CA GLY A 9 17.85 -1.53 -5.53
C GLY A 9 18.17 -0.48 -4.45
N GLN A 10 19.20 0.34 -4.65
CA GLN A 10 19.52 1.46 -3.74
C GLN A 10 18.46 2.56 -3.75
N THR A 11 17.88 2.86 -4.91
CA THR A 11 16.80 3.84 -5.06
C THR A 11 15.53 3.35 -4.36
N PHE A 12 15.18 2.08 -4.52
CA PHE A 12 14.06 1.45 -3.82
C PHE A 12 14.28 1.40 -2.31
N LYS A 13 15.47 1.03 -1.82
CA LYS A 13 15.79 1.08 -0.37
C LYS A 13 15.63 2.48 0.22
N ARG A 14 16.03 3.52 -0.51
CA ARG A 14 15.84 4.92 -0.09
C ARG A 14 14.36 5.32 -0.10
N ALA A 15 13.62 4.96 -1.14
CA ALA A 15 12.18 5.19 -1.22
C ALA A 15 11.47 4.50 -0.04
N PHE A 16 11.84 3.25 0.25
CA PHE A 16 11.30 2.45 1.35
C PHE A 16 11.53 3.10 2.72
N ARG A 17 12.74 3.57 3.00
CA ARG A 17 13.03 4.28 4.27
C ARG A 17 12.35 5.64 4.36
N ARG A 18 12.07 6.28 3.22
CA ARG A 18 11.41 7.59 3.21
C ARG A 18 9.92 7.46 3.50
N VAL A 19 9.18 6.55 2.85
CA VAL A 19 7.70 6.54 2.93
C VAL A 19 7.20 5.63 4.05
N ASP A 20 8.00 5.43 5.09
CA ASP A 20 7.69 4.48 6.16
C ASP A 20 7.23 3.13 5.61
N GLY A 21 8.15 2.41 4.96
CA GLY A 21 7.85 1.16 4.28
C GLY A 21 7.25 0.07 5.19
N VAL A 22 7.34 0.21 6.52
CA VAL A 22 6.63 -0.65 7.46
C VAL A 22 5.12 -0.44 7.32
N THR A 23 4.66 0.82 7.36
CA THR A 23 3.25 1.17 7.18
C THR A 23 2.73 0.73 5.81
N MET A 24 3.54 0.84 4.76
CA MET A 24 3.22 0.29 3.43
C MET A 24 2.95 -1.22 3.48
N TYR A 25 3.86 -2.00 4.08
CA TYR A 25 3.69 -3.45 4.16
C TYR A 25 2.52 -3.87 5.03
N VAL A 26 2.22 -3.14 6.11
CA VAL A 26 1.04 -3.38 6.95
C VAL A 26 -0.23 -3.26 6.13
N PHE A 27 -0.43 -2.14 5.42
CA PHE A 27 -1.61 -1.99 4.58
C PHE A 27 -1.65 -3.00 3.44
N TRP A 28 -0.50 -3.34 2.87
CA TRP A 28 -0.45 -4.35 1.82
C TRP A 28 -0.87 -5.74 2.32
N ALA A 29 -0.42 -6.13 3.51
CA ALA A 29 -0.84 -7.37 4.16
C ALA A 29 -2.34 -7.38 4.47
N ILE A 30 -2.89 -6.25 4.95
CA ILE A 30 -4.34 -6.11 5.20
C ILE A 30 -5.14 -6.31 3.91
N TRP A 31 -4.77 -5.60 2.83
CA TRP A 31 -5.49 -5.71 1.55
C TRP A 31 -5.35 -7.08 0.90
N LEU A 32 -4.17 -7.72 0.99
CA LEU A 32 -3.99 -9.11 0.52
C LEU A 32 -4.81 -10.11 1.35
N GLY A 33 -4.86 -9.93 2.66
CA GLY A 33 -5.69 -10.74 3.54
C GLY A 33 -7.17 -10.62 3.20
N LEU A 34 -7.65 -9.39 3.01
CA LEU A 34 -9.02 -9.12 2.55
C LEU A 34 -9.27 -9.73 1.16
N THR A 35 -8.31 -9.63 0.23
CA THR A 35 -8.41 -10.22 -1.13
C THR A 35 -8.56 -11.73 -1.05
N THR A 36 -7.75 -12.35 -0.20
CA THR A 36 -7.81 -13.79 0.01
C THR A 36 -9.14 -14.17 0.62
N TRP A 37 -9.60 -13.46 1.66
CA TRP A 37 -10.91 -13.69 2.28
C TRP A 37 -12.06 -13.56 1.27
N ALA A 38 -12.05 -12.49 0.48
CA ALA A 38 -13.05 -12.22 -0.56
C ALA A 38 -13.17 -13.31 -1.63
N LEU A 39 -12.08 -14.02 -1.93
CA LEU A 39 -12.09 -15.13 -2.89
C LEU A 39 -12.74 -16.41 -2.34
N PHE A 40 -12.77 -16.56 -1.01
CA PHE A 40 -13.33 -17.73 -0.33
C PHE A 40 -14.70 -17.46 0.33
N ASP A 41 -15.13 -16.20 0.39
CA ASP A 41 -16.45 -15.84 0.91
C ASP A 41 -17.55 -16.25 -0.09
N PRO A 42 -18.54 -17.07 0.30
CA PRO A 42 -19.65 -17.44 -0.57
C PRO A 42 -20.57 -16.26 -0.91
N VAL A 43 -20.47 -15.14 -0.19
CA VAL A 43 -21.22 -13.92 -0.48
C VAL A 43 -20.38 -13.02 -1.40
N PRO A 44 -20.82 -12.76 -2.64
CA PRO A 44 -20.07 -11.90 -3.54
C PRO A 44 -20.00 -10.48 -3.00
N LEU A 45 -18.82 -9.87 -3.02
CA LEU A 45 -18.67 -8.45 -2.72
C LEU A 45 -19.60 -7.64 -3.65
N ARG A 46 -20.46 -6.83 -3.03
CA ARG A 46 -21.33 -5.90 -3.74
C ARG A 46 -20.45 -5.01 -4.65
N MET A 47 -20.86 -4.81 -5.90
CA MET A 47 -20.16 -3.92 -6.87
C MET A 47 -19.54 -2.64 -6.27
N PRO A 48 -20.21 -1.86 -5.40
CA PRO A 48 -19.61 -0.66 -4.80
C PRO A 48 -18.37 -0.93 -3.92
N ALA A 49 -18.19 -2.14 -3.39
CA ALA A 49 -17.06 -2.51 -2.55
C ALA A 49 -15.81 -2.90 -3.36
N TRP A 50 -15.92 -3.14 -4.68
CA TRP A 50 -14.78 -3.48 -5.53
C TRP A 50 -13.85 -2.30 -5.81
N ILE A 51 -14.42 -1.10 -5.95
CA ILE A 51 -13.66 0.13 -6.20
C ILE A 51 -12.66 0.43 -5.07
N PRO A 52 -13.07 0.52 -3.78
CA PRO A 52 -12.14 0.75 -2.68
C PRO A 52 -11.13 -0.39 -2.52
N PHE A 53 -11.51 -1.61 -2.92
CA PHE A 53 -10.62 -2.78 -2.93
C PHE A 53 -9.44 -2.63 -3.90
N LEU A 54 -9.75 -2.25 -5.15
CA LEU A 54 -8.73 -2.02 -6.17
C LEU A 54 -7.83 -0.84 -5.80
N ILE A 55 -8.39 0.22 -5.23
CA ILE A 55 -7.62 1.38 -4.75
C ILE A 55 -6.67 0.96 -3.61
N GLY A 56 -7.15 0.13 -2.68
CA GLY A 56 -6.35 -0.43 -1.60
C GLY A 56 -5.13 -1.20 -2.09
N LEU A 57 -5.32 -2.07 -3.08
CA LEU A 57 -4.25 -2.85 -3.71
C LEU A 57 -3.25 -2.01 -4.51
N VAL A 58 -3.69 -0.88 -5.08
CA VAL A 58 -2.82 0.04 -5.84
C VAL A 58 -2.06 1.01 -4.93
N SER A 59 -2.55 1.25 -3.72
CA SER A 59 -1.93 2.18 -2.75
C SER A 59 -0.42 1.96 -2.49
N PRO A 60 0.12 0.74 -2.38
CA PRO A 60 1.56 0.48 -2.19
C PRO A 60 2.43 0.92 -3.36
N PHE A 61 1.90 0.91 -4.58
CA PHE A 61 2.63 1.44 -5.73
C PHE A 61 2.74 2.97 -5.64
N LEU A 62 1.71 3.64 -5.11
CA LEU A 62 1.79 5.06 -4.79
C LEU A 62 2.83 5.32 -3.69
N TYR A 63 2.93 4.46 -2.66
CA TYR A 63 3.99 4.56 -1.64
C TYR A 63 5.38 4.57 -2.25
N ILE A 64 5.66 3.59 -3.13
CA ILE A 64 6.96 3.48 -3.79
C ILE A 64 7.22 4.73 -4.66
N PHE A 65 6.23 5.14 -5.44
CA PHE A 65 6.33 6.30 -6.33
C PHE A 65 6.62 7.60 -5.56
N PHE A 66 5.89 7.87 -4.48
CA PHE A 66 6.12 9.02 -3.63
C PHE A 66 7.50 9.00 -2.96
N GLY A 67 8.02 7.81 -2.65
CA GLY A 67 9.35 7.62 -2.10
C GLY A 67 10.45 7.93 -3.10
N VAL A 68 10.25 7.52 -4.35
CA VAL A 68 11.13 7.87 -5.48
C VAL A 68 11.09 9.38 -5.75
N MET A 69 9.90 9.99 -5.70
CA MET A 69 9.72 11.45 -5.82
C MET A 69 10.25 12.27 -4.63
N ARG A 70 10.90 11.62 -3.66
CA ARG A 70 11.55 12.29 -2.51
C ARG A 70 10.57 13.06 -1.62
N SER A 71 9.29 12.73 -1.63
CA SER A 71 8.29 13.35 -0.78
C SER A 71 8.57 13.15 0.72
N PRO A 72 8.05 14.02 1.60
CA PRO A 72 8.23 13.89 3.05
C PRO A 72 7.54 12.62 3.56
N GLY A 73 8.31 11.77 4.23
CA GLY A 73 7.85 10.46 4.71
C GLY A 73 6.67 10.49 5.66
N LEU A 74 6.71 11.43 6.61
CA LEU A 74 5.68 11.56 7.62
C LEU A 74 4.35 12.06 7.03
N LEU A 75 4.43 12.99 6.07
CA LEU A 75 3.25 13.53 5.38
C LEU A 75 2.62 12.48 4.47
N THR A 76 3.44 11.69 3.78
CA THR A 76 2.95 10.56 2.98
C THR A 76 2.35 9.45 3.85
N ALA A 77 3.01 9.06 4.95
CA ALA A 77 2.45 8.10 5.89
C ALA A 77 1.07 8.54 6.42
N LEU A 78 0.92 9.82 6.84
CA LEU A 78 -0.34 10.35 7.35
C LEU A 78 -1.45 10.35 6.30
N ILE A 79 -1.17 10.85 5.09
CA ILE A 79 -2.15 10.85 3.99
C ILE A 79 -2.62 9.42 3.73
N ILE A 80 -1.70 8.47 3.73
CA ILE A 80 -2.03 7.13 3.30
C ILE A 80 -2.72 6.32 4.41
N VAL A 81 -2.34 6.53 5.68
CA VAL A 81 -3.13 6.03 6.83
C VAL A 81 -4.55 6.57 6.75
N PHE A 82 -4.72 7.88 6.51
CA PHE A 82 -6.04 8.49 6.40
C PHE A 82 -6.87 7.86 5.27
N PHE A 83 -6.29 7.69 4.07
CA PHE A 83 -7.00 7.05 2.95
C PHE A 83 -7.34 5.59 3.23
N ASN A 84 -6.38 4.78 3.69
CA ASN A 84 -6.62 3.35 3.93
C ASN A 84 -7.61 3.11 5.07
N VAL A 85 -7.53 3.85 6.17
CA VAL A 85 -8.51 3.75 7.27
C VAL A 85 -9.89 4.15 6.79
N LYS A 86 -10.01 5.24 6.02
CA LYS A 86 -11.29 5.67 5.45
C LYS A 86 -11.87 4.60 4.52
N PHE A 87 -11.06 3.98 3.67
CA PHE A 87 -11.53 2.91 2.80
C PHE A 87 -11.88 1.62 3.56
N LEU A 88 -11.09 1.23 4.56
CA LEU A 88 -11.37 0.08 5.41
C LEU A 88 -12.68 0.25 6.19
N SER A 89 -13.00 1.48 6.63
CA SER A 89 -14.27 1.76 7.31
C SER A 89 -15.52 1.56 6.44
N VAL A 90 -15.38 1.40 5.12
CA VAL A 90 -16.49 1.04 4.22
C VAL A 90 -16.84 -0.45 4.33
N PHE A 91 -15.91 -1.28 4.82
CA PHE A 91 -16.07 -2.73 4.96
C PHE A 91 -16.49 -3.17 6.38
N ILE A 92 -16.53 -2.25 7.35
CA ILE A 92 -17.03 -2.47 8.71
C ILE A 92 -18.48 -1.98 8.76
#